data_AF-A0A849QX54-F1
#
_entry.id   AF-A0A849QX54-F1
#
_cell.length_a   1.000
_cell.length_b   1.000
_cell.length_c   1.000
_cell.angle_alpha   90.00
_cell.angle_beta   90.00
_cell.angle_gamma   90.00
#
_symmetry.space_group_name_H-M   'P 1'
#
loop_
_entity.id
_entity.type
_entity.pdbx_description
1 polymer ?
#
loop_
_entity_poly.entity_id
_entity_poly.type
_entity_poly.pdbx_seq_one_letter_code
_entity_poly.pdbx_strand_id
1 'polypeptide(L)'
;MFLNPKGIIVDFLLNRLTDPRARADDSTTDSFTATASQASFTLTPPSGTLTSVTSVTVNAVTKVKWRDYYIDSKNQKIIFFTGLSLNDAVVVTYVYGTTSWIYPDKPAVTIGAASFPRIRVGVISSIGKRLGNFEAPVEGSIHFQVDIWCKEKQIFTIGTTKYAGEDLAEYLAYQVIQAFEDYEDDIYPALYGYTPVGLPKDMPFDVTYQSHRKTIEFILSGIKIGRIS
;
A
#
# COMPACT_ATOMS: atom_id res chain seq x y z
N MET A 1 4.77 10.85 -15.83
CA MET A 1 5.04 10.02 -14.62
C MET A 1 3.84 9.10 -14.39
N PHE A 2 4.05 7.84 -14.00
CA PHE A 2 2.96 6.85 -13.82
C PHE A 2 2.87 6.43 -12.36
N LEU A 3 1.74 6.70 -11.71
CA LEU A 3 1.40 6.16 -10.39
C LEU A 3 0.60 4.89 -10.58
N ASN A 4 1.13 3.75 -10.09
CA ASN A 4 0.43 2.48 -10.14
C ASN A 4 -0.61 2.42 -8.99
N PRO A 5 -1.91 2.32 -9.28
CA PRO A 5 -2.94 2.33 -8.23
C PRO A 5 -2.80 1.20 -7.24
N LYS A 6 -2.36 0.02 -7.71
CA LYS A 6 -2.07 -1.11 -6.82
C LYS A 6 -0.95 -0.78 -5.84
N GLY A 7 0.06 -0.03 -6.28
CA GLY A 7 1.17 0.39 -5.43
C GLY A 7 0.71 1.34 -4.32
N ILE A 8 -0.20 2.27 -4.64
CA ILE A 8 -0.80 3.18 -3.65
C ILE A 8 -1.55 2.39 -2.59
N ILE A 9 -2.42 1.46 -3.00
CA ILE A 9 -3.19 0.65 -2.04
C ILE A 9 -2.27 -0.26 -1.20
N VAL A 10 -1.22 -0.83 -1.80
CA VAL A 10 -0.25 -1.62 -1.04
C VAL A 10 0.47 -0.76 0.01
N ASP A 11 0.98 0.42 -0.35
CA ASP A 11 1.60 1.34 0.62
C ASP A 11 0.61 1.78 1.71
N PHE A 12 -0.64 2.10 1.32
CA PHE A 12 -1.69 2.45 2.26
C PHE A 12 -1.94 1.35 3.29
N LEU A 13 -2.21 0.12 2.83
CA LEU A 13 -2.48 -1.01 3.72
C LEU A 13 -1.25 -1.37 4.57
N LEU A 14 -0.03 -1.22 4.05
CA LEU A 14 1.19 -1.44 4.84
C LEU A 14 1.34 -0.43 5.98
N ASN A 15 0.81 0.79 5.85
CA ASN A 15 0.84 1.79 6.92
C ASN A 15 -0.32 1.65 7.91
N ARG A 16 -1.40 0.96 7.53
CA ARG A 16 -2.64 0.89 8.32
C ARG A 16 -2.93 -0.49 8.92
N LEU A 17 -2.27 -1.54 8.43
CA LEU A 17 -2.39 -2.88 8.96
C LEU A 17 -1.12 -3.30 9.69
N THR A 18 -1.29 -3.98 10.82
CA THR A 18 -0.18 -4.63 11.53
C THR A 18 0.09 -6.01 10.94
N ASP A 19 1.35 -6.30 10.59
CA ASP A 19 1.74 -7.66 10.22
C ASP A 19 1.67 -8.57 11.44
N PRO A 20 0.86 -9.64 11.45
CA PRO A 20 0.81 -10.57 12.58
C PRO A 20 2.15 -11.25 12.91
N ARG A 21 3.16 -11.09 12.04
CA ARG A 21 4.51 -11.64 12.19
C ARG A 21 5.60 -10.62 12.45
N ALA A 22 5.26 -9.33 12.43
CA ALA A 22 6.23 -8.26 12.57
C ALA A 22 7.45 -8.38 11.62
N ARG A 23 7.25 -8.75 10.34
CA ARG A 23 8.35 -8.93 9.37
C ARG A 23 8.94 -7.60 8.89
N ALA A 24 8.18 -6.52 9.04
CA ALA A 24 8.48 -5.21 8.49
C ALA A 24 7.89 -4.09 9.36
N ASP A 25 8.28 -4.08 10.64
CA ASP A 25 7.74 -3.15 11.65
C ASP A 25 8.82 -2.18 12.18
N ASP A 26 10.08 -2.36 11.78
CA ASP A 26 11.18 -1.49 12.23
C ASP A 26 11.13 -0.14 11.52
N SER A 27 11.27 0.94 12.28
CA SER A 27 11.26 2.31 11.76
C SER A 27 12.63 2.97 11.87
N THR A 28 12.99 3.77 10.88
CA THR A 28 14.19 4.64 10.92
C THR A 28 13.89 6.00 10.30
N THR A 29 14.85 6.92 10.39
CA THR A 29 14.80 8.23 9.77
C THR A 29 16.09 8.55 9.04
N ASP A 30 15.96 8.91 7.76
CA ASP A 30 17.06 9.49 6.98
C ASP A 30 16.89 11.02 6.91
N SER A 31 18.01 11.72 6.98
CA SER A 31 18.07 13.19 6.84
C SER A 31 19.00 13.56 5.70
N PHE A 32 18.56 14.48 4.84
CA PHE A 32 19.28 14.96 3.67
C PHE A 32 19.30 16.48 3.64
N THR A 33 20.32 17.03 2.98
CA THR A 33 20.37 18.44 2.57
C THR A 33 20.28 18.47 1.05
N ALA A 34 19.23 19.08 0.52
CA ALA A 34 18.99 19.11 -0.91
C ALA A 34 20.03 19.96 -1.66
N THR A 35 20.46 19.46 -2.82
CA THR A 35 21.15 20.28 -3.82
C THR A 35 20.13 21.03 -4.70
N ALA A 36 20.57 22.08 -5.39
CA ALA A 36 19.67 22.91 -6.21
C ALA A 36 18.93 22.06 -7.26
N SER A 37 17.61 22.16 -7.29
CA SER A 37 16.71 21.41 -8.18
C SER A 37 16.71 19.89 -7.99
N GLN A 38 17.27 19.38 -6.88
CA GLN A 38 17.22 17.96 -6.57
C GLN A 38 15.78 17.55 -6.24
N ALA A 39 15.28 16.53 -6.94
CA ALA A 39 13.95 15.99 -6.71
C ALA A 39 13.95 14.57 -6.13
N SER A 40 15.08 13.86 -6.18
CA SER A 40 15.16 12.45 -5.75
C SER A 40 16.14 12.24 -4.61
N PHE A 41 15.74 11.43 -3.64
CA PHE A 41 16.54 11.07 -2.47
C PHE A 41 16.47 9.55 -2.28
N THR A 42 17.64 8.91 -2.21
CA THR A 42 17.76 7.48 -1.98
C THR A 42 17.80 7.23 -0.48
N LEU A 43 16.89 6.39 0.00
CA LEU A 43 16.81 5.94 1.38
C LEU A 43 17.78 4.78 1.60
N THR A 44 18.32 4.69 2.82
CA THR A 44 19.29 3.66 3.20
C THR A 44 18.80 2.88 4.41
N PRO A 45 17.84 1.95 4.24
CA PRO A 45 17.38 1.13 5.35
C PRO A 45 18.54 0.41 6.05
N PRO A 46 18.61 0.39 7.39
CA PRO A 46 19.65 -0.31 8.14
C PRO A 46 19.76 -1.80 7.80
N SER A 47 18.65 -2.43 7.43
CA SER A 47 18.59 -3.79 6.92
C SER A 47 17.41 -3.97 5.97
N GLY A 48 17.43 -5.05 5.19
CA GLY A 48 16.30 -5.42 4.33
C GLY A 48 15.96 -4.36 3.27
N THR A 49 14.67 -4.11 3.08
CA THR A 49 14.15 -3.19 2.06
C THR A 49 13.12 -2.23 2.64
N LEU A 50 12.98 -1.06 2.02
CA LEU A 50 11.88 -0.13 2.28
C LEU A 50 10.53 -0.84 2.13
N THR A 51 9.70 -0.74 3.18
CA THR A 51 8.33 -1.29 3.19
C THR A 51 7.32 -0.19 2.91
N SER A 52 7.34 0.87 3.72
CA SER A 52 6.48 2.03 3.56
C SER A 52 7.15 3.29 4.09
N VAL A 53 6.77 4.45 3.58
CA VAL A 53 7.22 5.75 4.14
C VAL A 53 6.14 6.26 5.09
N THR A 54 6.47 6.68 6.30
CA THR A 54 5.47 7.14 7.27
C THR A 54 5.33 8.66 7.28
N SER A 55 6.44 9.39 7.14
CA SER A 55 6.40 10.85 7.02
C SER A 55 7.56 11.42 6.22
N VAL A 56 7.32 12.52 5.53
CA VAL A 56 8.34 13.34 4.87
C VAL A 56 8.15 14.79 5.27
N THR A 57 9.22 15.46 5.68
CA THR A 57 9.22 16.91 5.89
C THR A 57 10.30 17.57 5.05
N VAL A 58 10.05 18.81 4.62
CA VAL A 58 11.03 19.68 3.99
C VAL A 58 11.03 21.00 4.76
N ASN A 59 12.16 21.38 5.35
CA ASN A 59 12.28 22.52 6.27
C ASN A 59 11.20 22.50 7.37
N ALA A 60 11.01 21.32 7.98
CA ALA A 60 9.97 21.03 8.98
C ALA A 60 8.51 21.17 8.49
N VAL A 61 8.27 21.39 7.20
CA VAL A 61 6.93 21.38 6.62
C VAL A 61 6.60 19.98 6.12
N THR A 62 5.54 19.38 6.67
CA THR A 62 5.04 18.07 6.24
C THR A 62 4.63 18.08 4.78
N LYS A 63 5.08 17.06 4.06
CA LYS A 63 4.74 16.80 2.67
C LYS A 63 3.76 15.65 2.60
N VAL A 64 2.80 15.76 1.68
CA VAL A 64 1.72 14.80 1.49
C VAL A 64 2.07 13.85 0.35
N LYS A 65 1.97 12.55 0.63
CA LYS A 65 2.18 11.49 -0.37
C LYS A 65 1.25 11.70 -1.57
N TRP A 66 1.76 11.39 -2.75
CA TRP A 66 1.06 11.45 -4.04
C TRP A 66 0.55 12.85 -4.45
N ARG A 67 0.72 13.87 -3.60
CA ARG A 67 0.51 15.29 -3.92
C ARG A 67 1.82 16.05 -4.07
N ASP A 68 2.77 15.81 -3.16
CA ASP A 68 4.05 16.53 -3.13
C ASP A 68 5.21 15.63 -3.60
N TYR A 69 5.10 14.31 -3.37
CA TYR A 69 6.11 13.31 -3.74
C TYR A 69 5.49 11.94 -3.99
N TYR A 70 6.27 11.03 -4.56
CA TYR A 70 5.92 9.63 -4.71
C TYR A 70 7.08 8.72 -4.26
N ILE A 71 6.76 7.46 -3.97
CA ILE A 71 7.71 6.46 -3.47
C ILE A 71 8.03 5.47 -4.58
N ASP A 72 9.32 5.28 -4.85
CA ASP A 72 9.83 4.18 -5.67
C ASP A 72 10.46 3.15 -4.73
N SER A 73 9.65 2.22 -4.24
CA SER A 73 10.07 1.21 -3.26
C SER A 73 11.08 0.21 -3.82
N LYS A 74 11.07 -0.03 -5.13
CA LYS A 74 12.04 -0.93 -5.78
C LYS A 74 13.45 -0.35 -5.75
N ASN A 75 13.56 0.95 -5.98
CA ASN A 75 14.84 1.66 -5.94
C ASN A 75 15.12 2.34 -4.60
N GLN A 76 14.24 2.16 -3.61
CA GLN A 76 14.32 2.76 -2.27
C GLN A 76 14.46 4.28 -2.33
N LYS A 77 13.63 4.94 -3.14
CA LYS A 77 13.69 6.39 -3.34
C LYS A 77 12.38 7.08 -2.98
N ILE A 78 12.51 8.30 -2.48
CA ILE A 78 11.44 9.30 -2.56
C ILE A 78 11.74 10.26 -3.70
N ILE A 79 10.70 10.67 -4.43
CA ILE A 79 10.83 11.55 -5.58
C ILE A 79 9.74 12.63 -5.51
N PHE A 80 10.16 13.87 -5.32
CA PHE A 80 9.30 15.05 -5.34
C PHE A 80 8.86 15.40 -6.75
N PHE A 81 7.65 15.93 -6.91
CA PHE A 81 7.17 16.36 -8.24
C PHE A 81 7.79 17.69 -8.69
N THR A 82 8.39 18.45 -7.77
CA THR A 82 9.11 19.69 -8.06
C THR A 82 10.48 19.61 -7.39
N GLY A 83 11.52 20.07 -8.09
CA GLY A 83 12.87 20.13 -7.53
C GLY A 83 12.94 21.05 -6.31
N LEU A 84 13.69 20.64 -5.29
CA LEU A 84 13.86 21.40 -4.06
C LEU A 84 14.93 22.49 -4.21
N SER A 85 14.89 23.47 -3.32
CA SER A 85 15.87 24.55 -3.28
C SER A 85 17.19 24.06 -2.68
N LEU A 86 18.28 24.74 -3.01
CA LEU A 86 19.58 24.49 -2.39
C LEU A 86 19.46 24.64 -0.86
N ASN A 87 19.98 23.66 -0.13
CA ASN A 87 19.98 23.58 1.33
C ASN A 87 18.62 23.33 2.01
N ASP A 88 17.58 22.98 1.25
CA ASP A 88 16.35 22.49 1.87
C ASP A 88 16.65 21.22 2.69
N ALA A 89 16.29 21.22 3.97
CA ALA A 89 16.45 20.08 4.87
C ALA A 89 15.31 19.09 4.65
N VAL A 90 15.62 17.87 4.20
CA VAL A 90 14.64 16.81 3.95
C VAL A 90 14.78 15.73 5.00
N VAL A 91 13.70 15.43 5.72
CA VAL A 91 13.68 14.36 6.73
C VAL A 91 12.62 13.35 6.33
N VAL A 92 13.01 12.07 6.25
CA VAL A 92 12.15 10.98 5.81
C VAL A 92 12.14 9.90 6.88
N THR A 93 10.98 9.66 7.48
CA THR A 93 10.74 8.54 8.38
C THR A 93 10.02 7.44 7.62
N TYR A 94 10.51 6.21 7.76
CA TYR A 94 10.01 5.06 7.02
C TYR A 94 10.17 3.77 7.79
N VAL A 95 9.40 2.77 7.37
CA VAL A 95 9.43 1.41 7.89
C VAL A 95 10.18 0.51 6.92
N TYR A 96 10.99 -0.38 7.46
CA TYR A 96 11.80 -1.33 6.70
C TYR A 96 11.68 -2.74 7.27
N GLY A 97 12.06 -3.72 6.46
CA GLY A 97 11.94 -5.12 6.85
C GLY A 97 12.56 -6.06 5.83
N THR A 98 12.60 -7.34 6.20
CA THR A 98 13.21 -8.38 5.34
C THR A 98 12.26 -8.83 4.24
N THR A 99 10.96 -8.85 4.52
CA THR A 99 9.93 -9.32 3.60
C THR A 99 8.64 -8.53 3.81
N SER A 100 8.02 -8.07 2.71
CA SER A 100 6.66 -7.54 2.75
C SER A 100 5.65 -8.67 2.95
N TRP A 101 4.41 -8.33 3.30
CA TRP A 101 3.29 -9.27 3.41
C TRP A 101 2.07 -8.84 2.59
N ILE A 102 2.11 -7.63 2.01
CA ILE A 102 1.09 -7.07 1.14
C ILE A 102 1.74 -6.75 -0.21
N TYR A 103 1.12 -7.21 -1.30
CA TYR A 103 1.76 -7.19 -2.62
C TYR A 103 0.81 -6.78 -3.76
N PRO A 104 1.31 -6.10 -4.81
CA PRO A 104 0.52 -5.70 -5.97
C PRO A 104 0.39 -6.80 -7.04
N ASP A 105 0.90 -8.01 -6.79
CA ASP A 105 1.05 -9.11 -7.75
C ASP A 105 0.44 -10.43 -7.26
N LYS A 106 0.35 -11.41 -8.17
CA LYS A 106 0.07 -12.80 -7.78
C LYS A 106 1.34 -13.34 -7.11
N PRO A 107 1.21 -14.11 -6.03
CA PRO A 107 2.40 -14.68 -5.40
C PRO A 107 3.15 -15.61 -6.35
N ALA A 108 4.47 -15.72 -6.14
CA ALA A 108 5.32 -16.67 -6.86
C ALA A 108 4.78 -18.11 -6.73
N VAL A 109 5.03 -18.96 -7.73
CA VAL A 109 4.47 -20.32 -7.82
C VAL A 109 4.81 -21.18 -6.59
N THR A 110 5.96 -20.93 -5.95
CA THR A 110 6.38 -21.59 -4.71
C THR A 110 6.43 -20.58 -3.57
N ILE A 111 5.52 -20.72 -2.62
CA ILE A 111 5.40 -19.85 -1.43
C ILE A 111 5.61 -20.70 -0.20
N GLY A 112 6.63 -20.39 0.60
CA GLY A 112 6.86 -21.05 1.87
C GLY A 112 5.82 -20.66 2.93
N ALA A 113 5.65 -21.49 3.95
CA ALA A 113 4.80 -21.15 5.11
C ALA A 113 5.22 -19.82 5.76
N ALA A 114 6.51 -19.47 5.65
CA ALA A 114 7.06 -18.22 6.14
C ALA A 114 6.50 -16.95 5.44
N SER A 115 5.80 -17.06 4.32
CA SER A 115 5.22 -15.90 3.64
C SER A 115 3.76 -15.61 4.05
N PHE A 116 3.14 -16.48 4.85
CA PHE A 116 1.78 -16.29 5.36
C PHE A 116 1.81 -15.63 6.76
N PRO A 117 0.78 -14.83 7.12
CA PRO A 117 -0.35 -14.43 6.28
C PRO A 117 0.11 -13.51 5.15
N ARG A 118 -0.63 -13.53 4.04
CA ARG A 118 -0.31 -12.76 2.83
C ARG A 118 -1.56 -12.06 2.30
N ILE A 119 -1.38 -10.82 1.87
CA ILE A 119 -2.41 -10.02 1.23
C ILE A 119 -1.96 -9.65 -0.19
N ARG A 120 -2.86 -9.78 -1.16
CA ARG A 120 -2.66 -9.30 -2.53
C ARG A 120 -3.66 -8.21 -2.83
N VAL A 121 -3.20 -7.20 -3.55
CA VAL A 121 -4.04 -6.19 -4.17
C VAL A 121 -4.04 -6.37 -5.69
N GLY A 122 -5.21 -6.62 -6.25
CA GLY A 122 -5.46 -6.72 -7.69
C GLY A 122 -6.40 -5.62 -8.19
N VAL A 123 -6.34 -5.33 -9.48
CA VAL A 123 -7.35 -4.54 -10.20
C VAL A 123 -8.17 -5.52 -11.03
N ILE A 124 -9.49 -5.51 -10.86
CA ILE A 124 -10.43 -6.33 -11.64
C ILE A 124 -10.77 -5.59 -12.94
N SER A 125 -11.17 -4.32 -12.82
CA SER A 125 -11.58 -3.49 -13.93
C SER A 125 -11.30 -2.02 -13.66
N SER A 126 -11.31 -1.20 -14.70
CA SER A 126 -11.29 0.25 -14.59
C SER A 126 -12.17 0.83 -15.69
N ILE A 127 -12.99 1.82 -15.33
CA ILE A 127 -13.88 2.53 -16.24
C ILE A 127 -13.58 4.01 -16.09
N GLY A 128 -13.40 4.72 -17.21
CA GLY A 128 -13.13 6.15 -17.23
C GLY A 128 -14.30 6.94 -17.78
N LYS A 129 -14.68 8.03 -17.11
CA LYS A 129 -15.62 9.03 -17.62
C LYS A 129 -14.91 10.38 -17.73
N ARG A 130 -15.04 11.02 -18.89
CA ARG A 130 -14.53 12.38 -19.10
C ARG A 130 -15.43 13.39 -18.40
N LEU A 131 -14.84 14.29 -17.61
CA LEU A 131 -15.60 15.29 -16.84
C LEU A 131 -15.89 16.55 -17.66
N GLY A 132 -16.86 16.52 -18.57
CA GLY A 132 -17.28 17.72 -19.31
C GLY A 132 -16.78 17.76 -20.75
N ASN A 133 -16.13 18.86 -21.17
CA ASN A 133 -15.73 19.08 -22.56
C ASN A 133 -14.54 18.19 -22.99
N PHE A 134 -14.12 18.29 -24.27
CA PHE A 134 -13.07 17.46 -24.85
C PHE A 134 -11.71 17.55 -24.10
N GLU A 135 -11.42 18.68 -23.47
CA GLU A 135 -10.14 18.93 -22.78
C GLU A 135 -10.15 18.53 -21.30
N ALA A 136 -11.32 18.24 -20.73
CA ALA A 136 -11.43 17.96 -19.32
C ALA A 136 -10.73 16.64 -18.92
N PRO A 137 -10.19 16.57 -17.69
CA PRO A 137 -9.61 15.34 -17.15
C PRO A 137 -10.60 14.18 -17.16
N VAL A 138 -10.08 12.97 -17.36
CA VAL A 138 -10.85 11.74 -17.19
C VAL A 138 -10.74 11.31 -15.73
N GLU A 139 -11.90 11.20 -15.09
CA GLU A 139 -12.05 10.54 -13.80
C GLU A 139 -12.27 9.05 -14.08
N GLY A 140 -11.46 8.21 -13.45
CA GLY A 140 -11.58 6.76 -13.53
C GLY A 140 -12.11 6.19 -12.23
N SER A 141 -13.08 5.28 -12.32
CA SER A 141 -13.43 4.37 -11.24
C SER A 141 -12.68 3.06 -11.45
N ILE A 142 -11.96 2.62 -10.42
CA ILE A 142 -11.10 1.43 -10.44
C ILE A 142 -11.66 0.44 -9.44
N HIS A 143 -11.99 -0.75 -9.93
CA HIS A 143 -12.47 -1.86 -9.12
C HIS A 143 -11.27 -2.69 -8.66
N PHE A 144 -11.04 -2.70 -7.35
CA PHE A 144 -9.98 -3.46 -6.71
C PHE A 144 -10.51 -4.76 -6.10
N GLN A 145 -9.63 -5.74 -6.03
CA GLN A 145 -9.80 -6.97 -5.28
C GLN A 145 -8.64 -7.13 -4.31
N VAL A 146 -8.95 -7.34 -3.04
CA VAL A 146 -7.98 -7.74 -2.02
C VAL A 146 -8.19 -9.20 -1.68
N ASP A 147 -7.16 -10.02 -1.90
CA ASP A 147 -7.16 -11.43 -1.55
C ASP A 147 -6.27 -11.65 -0.33
N ILE A 148 -6.78 -12.36 0.66
CA ILE A 148 -6.09 -12.62 1.93
C ILE A 148 -5.95 -14.12 2.07
N TRP A 149 -4.73 -14.60 2.31
CA TRP A 149 -4.46 -16.01 2.57
C TRP A 149 -3.81 -16.22 3.93
N CYS A 150 -4.32 -17.21 4.66
CA CYS A 150 -3.83 -17.64 5.96
C CYS A 150 -3.70 -19.16 6.01
N LYS A 151 -2.56 -19.66 6.52
CA LYS A 151 -2.32 -21.10 6.67
C LYS A 151 -3.18 -21.69 7.80
N GLU A 152 -3.79 -22.86 7.56
CA GLU A 152 -4.69 -23.56 8.49
C GLU A 152 -4.11 -23.71 9.91
N LYS A 153 -2.82 -24.01 10.04
CA LYS A 153 -2.16 -24.35 11.31
C LYS A 153 -1.23 -23.26 11.85
N GLN A 154 -1.23 -22.07 11.26
CA GLN A 154 -0.45 -20.95 11.78
C GLN A 154 -1.30 -20.11 12.72
N ILE A 155 -0.87 -20.06 13.98
CA ILE A 155 -1.53 -19.31 15.03
C ILE A 155 -0.74 -18.04 15.28
N PHE A 156 -1.43 -16.90 15.28
CA PHE A 156 -0.86 -15.61 15.65
C PHE A 156 -1.63 -15.02 16.82
N THR A 157 -0.92 -14.35 17.71
CA THR A 157 -1.52 -13.62 18.82
C THR A 157 -1.58 -12.14 18.44
N ILE A 158 -2.78 -11.59 18.34
CA ILE A 158 -3.01 -10.17 18.05
C ILE A 158 -3.69 -9.58 19.29
N GLY A 159 -2.99 -8.66 19.96
CA GLY A 159 -3.36 -8.24 21.31
C GLY A 159 -3.37 -9.45 22.27
N THR A 160 -4.55 -9.77 22.81
CA THR A 160 -4.75 -10.93 23.71
C THR A 160 -5.42 -12.13 23.03
N THR A 161 -5.85 -11.99 21.77
CA THR A 161 -6.63 -13.01 21.07
C THR A 161 -5.75 -13.80 20.12
N LYS A 162 -5.99 -15.12 20.05
CA LYS A 162 -5.30 -16.01 19.12
C LYS A 162 -6.18 -16.24 17.90
N TYR A 163 -5.60 -16.04 16.73
CA TYR A 163 -6.25 -16.25 15.44
C TYR A 163 -5.48 -17.30 14.64
N ALA A 164 -6.18 -18.13 13.89
CA ALA A 164 -5.59 -19.14 13.02
C ALA A 164 -6.47 -19.38 11.79
N GLY A 165 -5.88 -19.87 10.70
CA GLY A 165 -6.63 -20.33 9.53
C GLY A 165 -7.67 -19.33 9.04
N GLU A 166 -8.94 -19.76 9.05
CA GLU A 166 -10.08 -18.95 8.62
C GLU A 166 -10.33 -17.71 9.48
N ASP A 167 -10.29 -17.84 10.81
CA ASP A 167 -10.52 -16.74 11.75
C ASP A 167 -9.52 -15.60 11.55
N LEU A 168 -8.25 -15.94 11.26
CA LEU A 168 -7.23 -14.95 10.95
C LEU A 168 -7.52 -14.27 9.60
N ALA A 169 -7.92 -15.04 8.58
CA ALA A 169 -8.23 -14.49 7.27
C ALA A 169 -9.41 -13.52 7.37
N GLU A 170 -10.43 -13.86 8.15
CA GLU A 170 -11.61 -13.03 8.38
C GLU A 170 -11.27 -11.78 9.18
N TYR A 171 -10.51 -11.91 10.28
CA TYR A 171 -10.01 -10.77 11.04
C TYR A 171 -9.28 -9.77 10.15
N LEU A 172 -8.30 -10.24 9.36
CA LEU A 172 -7.55 -9.38 8.43
C LEU A 172 -8.45 -8.75 7.36
N ALA A 173 -9.50 -9.43 6.94
CA ALA A 173 -10.47 -8.90 5.98
C ALA A 173 -11.18 -7.67 6.57
N TYR A 174 -11.71 -7.78 7.79
CA TYR A 174 -12.33 -6.65 8.46
C TYR A 174 -11.35 -5.53 8.78
N GLN A 175 -10.09 -5.84 9.09
CA GLN A 175 -9.06 -4.81 9.25
C GLN A 175 -8.79 -4.04 7.96
N VAL A 176 -8.82 -4.69 6.79
CA VAL A 176 -8.71 -3.98 5.49
C VAL A 176 -9.89 -3.04 5.29
N ILE A 177 -11.13 -3.49 5.55
CA ILE A 177 -12.33 -2.65 5.43
C ILE A 177 -12.23 -1.45 6.37
N GLN A 178 -11.96 -1.71 7.64
CA GLN A 178 -11.83 -0.68 8.67
C GLN A 178 -10.72 0.33 8.32
N ALA A 179 -9.59 -0.12 7.77
CA ALA A 179 -8.53 0.79 7.35
C ALA A 179 -9.03 1.81 6.31
N PHE A 180 -9.82 1.38 5.33
CA PHE A 180 -10.41 2.31 4.37
C PHE A 180 -11.46 3.22 5.00
N GLU A 181 -12.34 2.70 5.85
CA GLU A 181 -13.37 3.50 6.51
C GLU A 181 -12.78 4.60 7.40
N ASP A 182 -11.69 4.29 8.11
CA ASP A 182 -11.07 5.21 9.08
C ASP A 182 -10.06 6.18 8.42
N TYR A 183 -9.40 5.77 7.32
CA TYR A 183 -8.19 6.46 6.82
C TYR A 183 -8.16 6.70 5.31
N GLU A 184 -9.32 6.70 4.63
CA GLU A 184 -9.38 6.94 3.18
C GLU A 184 -8.64 8.22 2.73
N ASP A 185 -8.66 9.27 3.55
CA ASP A 185 -8.03 10.56 3.22
C ASP A 185 -6.50 10.46 2.98
N ASP A 186 -5.84 9.40 3.47
CA ASP A 186 -4.40 9.21 3.25
C ASP A 186 -4.01 8.93 1.80
N ILE A 187 -4.95 8.40 1.01
CA ILE A 187 -4.71 8.09 -0.41
C ILE A 187 -5.15 9.24 -1.33
N TYR A 188 -5.75 10.30 -0.77
CA TYR A 188 -6.06 11.53 -1.49
C TYR A 188 -4.78 12.36 -1.76
N PRO A 189 -4.67 13.05 -2.91
CA PRO A 189 -5.64 13.20 -4.00
C PRO A 189 -5.57 12.09 -5.06
N ALA A 190 -4.69 11.11 -4.89
CA ALA A 190 -4.46 10.11 -5.93
C ALA A 190 -5.68 9.21 -6.12
N LEU A 191 -6.28 8.73 -5.03
CA LEU A 191 -7.48 7.90 -5.01
C LEU A 191 -8.44 8.44 -3.95
N TYR A 192 -9.76 8.29 -4.18
CA TYR A 192 -10.82 8.76 -3.28
C TYR A 192 -12.17 8.10 -3.62
N GLY A 193 -13.20 8.34 -2.81
CA GLY A 193 -14.54 7.78 -2.96
C GLY A 193 -14.62 6.27 -2.70
N TYR A 194 -14.08 5.78 -1.57
CA TYR A 194 -14.13 4.38 -1.18
C TYR A 194 -15.57 3.87 -1.16
N THR A 195 -15.83 2.86 -1.98
CA THR A 195 -17.14 2.22 -2.07
C THR A 195 -16.98 0.70 -1.96
N PRO A 196 -17.33 0.08 -0.82
CA PRO A 196 -17.28 -1.37 -0.69
C PRO A 196 -18.31 -2.02 -1.63
N VAL A 197 -17.92 -3.12 -2.29
CA VAL A 197 -18.81 -3.89 -3.20
C VAL A 197 -19.61 -4.96 -2.44
N GLY A 198 -19.27 -5.21 -1.18
CA GLY A 198 -19.96 -6.13 -0.29
C GLY A 198 -19.12 -6.51 0.93
N LEU A 199 -19.59 -7.49 1.69
CA LEU A 199 -18.86 -8.10 2.80
C LEU A 199 -17.71 -9.00 2.28
N PRO A 200 -16.72 -9.35 3.14
CA PRO A 200 -15.71 -10.34 2.81
C PRO A 200 -16.34 -11.65 2.30
N LYS A 201 -15.85 -12.16 1.17
CA LYS A 201 -16.34 -13.39 0.55
C LYS A 201 -15.43 -14.57 0.90
N ASP A 202 -16.07 -15.70 1.22
CA ASP A 202 -15.41 -16.97 1.47
C ASP A 202 -14.98 -17.61 0.16
N MET A 203 -13.70 -17.98 0.09
CA MET A 203 -13.18 -18.74 -1.05
C MET A 203 -12.93 -20.18 -0.61
N PRO A 204 -13.06 -21.17 -1.52
CA PRO A 204 -12.75 -22.56 -1.23
C PRO A 204 -11.34 -22.72 -0.67
N PHE A 205 -11.17 -23.68 0.25
CA PHE A 205 -9.88 -24.01 0.82
C PHE A 205 -8.87 -24.37 -0.28
N ASP A 206 -7.70 -23.73 -0.24
CA ASP A 206 -6.64 -24.01 -1.20
C ASP A 206 -5.82 -25.21 -0.70
N VAL A 207 -6.09 -26.39 -1.26
CA VAL A 207 -5.40 -27.63 -0.90
C VAL A 207 -3.91 -27.61 -1.24
N THR A 208 -3.51 -26.89 -2.29
CA THR A 208 -2.11 -26.77 -2.72
C THR A 208 -1.31 -25.98 -1.70
N TYR A 209 -1.88 -24.87 -1.22
CA TYR A 209 -1.24 -24.03 -0.23
C TYR A 209 -1.70 -24.31 1.20
N GLN A 210 -2.58 -25.27 1.47
CA GLN A 210 -3.15 -25.54 2.79
C GLN A 210 -3.60 -24.26 3.51
N SER A 211 -4.34 -23.41 2.80
CA SER A 211 -4.67 -22.06 3.26
C SER A 211 -6.14 -21.72 3.06
N HIS A 212 -6.68 -20.99 4.02
CA HIS A 212 -7.97 -20.32 3.93
C HIS A 212 -7.79 -19.00 3.19
N ARG A 213 -8.81 -18.63 2.40
CA ARG A 213 -8.80 -17.40 1.62
C ARG A 213 -10.10 -16.62 1.81
N LYS A 214 -9.96 -15.32 2.05
CA LYS A 214 -11.06 -14.35 2.01
C LYS A 214 -10.77 -13.33 0.90
N THR A 215 -11.81 -12.86 0.23
CA THR A 215 -11.70 -11.86 -0.82
C THR A 215 -12.59 -10.65 -0.51
N ILE A 216 -12.05 -9.45 -0.67
CA ILE A 216 -12.76 -8.18 -0.53
C ILE A 216 -12.69 -7.44 -1.85
N GLU A 217 -13.76 -6.74 -2.20
CA GLU A 217 -13.85 -5.92 -3.40
C GLU A 217 -14.33 -4.52 -3.05
N PHE A 218 -13.73 -3.51 -3.66
CA PHE A 218 -14.11 -2.11 -3.48
C PHE A 218 -13.78 -1.29 -4.72
N ILE A 219 -14.42 -0.14 -4.84
CA ILE A 219 -14.19 0.81 -5.91
C ILE A 219 -13.58 2.08 -5.32
N LEU A 220 -12.58 2.63 -5.99
CA LEU A 220 -12.06 3.96 -5.75
C LEU A 220 -12.05 4.74 -7.06
N SER A 221 -12.30 6.04 -6.95
CA SER A 221 -12.17 7.01 -8.03
C SER A 221 -10.79 7.65 -8.03
N GLY A 222 -10.40 8.20 -9.16
CA GLY A 222 -9.27 9.13 -9.23
C GLY A 222 -9.07 9.75 -10.60
N ILE A 223 -8.29 10.82 -10.63
CA ILE A 223 -8.13 11.68 -11.80
C ILE A 223 -6.83 11.35 -12.51
N LYS A 224 -6.88 11.15 -13.84
CA LYS A 224 -5.70 10.85 -14.68
C LYS A 224 -4.92 9.61 -14.25
N ILE A 225 -5.54 8.70 -13.52
CA ILE A 225 -4.88 7.47 -13.08
C ILE A 225 -4.54 6.59 -14.28
N GLY A 226 -3.30 6.08 -14.30
CA GLY A 226 -2.84 5.13 -15.30
C GLY A 226 -2.43 5.75 -16.64
N ARG A 227 -2.38 7.08 -16.76
CA ARG A 227 -1.93 7.79 -17.96
C ARG A 227 -0.82 8.80 -17.66
N ILE A 228 0.14 8.89 -18.56
CA ILE A 228 1.18 9.92 -18.58
C ILE A 228 0.53 11.17 -19.21
N SER A 229 0.51 12.29 -18.49
CA SER A 229 0.42 13.61 -19.10
C SER A 229 1.76 13.97 -19.75
#